data_AF-A0A259PJX5-F1
#
_entry.id   AF-A0A259PJX5-F1
#
_cell.length_a   1.000
_cell.length_b   1.000
_cell.length_c   1.000
_cell.angle_alpha   90.00
_cell.angle_beta   90.00
_cell.angle_gamma   90.00
#
_symmetry.space_group_name_H-M   'P 1'
#
loop_
_entity.id
_entity.type
_entity.pdbx_description
1 polymer ?
#
loop_
_entity_poly.entity_id
_entity_poly.type
_entity_poly.pdbx_seq_one_letter_code
_entity_poly.pdbx_strand_id
1 'polypeptide(L)'
;MKMIYLLTASLMLSTQVAAQQLVSQEEYVKYQQLSATSAIDPVTEDPKAPKIIIFQPEVTKTVKAPFSIEVFFRPYENQRISWKSFKALYGSMQFDITDRLLKMATISDNSLFISNADIPVGTHKITLLIADEMQRKAQKEFIVAVEK
;
A
#
# COMPACT_ATOMS: atom_id res chain seq x y z
N MET A 1 4.55 49.68 -36.22
CA MET A 1 5.27 48.41 -36.41
C MET A 1 4.30 47.27 -36.11
N LYS A 2 4.13 46.36 -37.08
CA LYS A 2 3.23 45.18 -37.01
C LYS A 2 3.88 44.12 -36.12
N MET A 3 3.12 43.51 -35.21
CA MET A 3 3.52 42.21 -34.64
C MET A 3 2.29 41.30 -34.56
N ILE A 4 2.37 40.26 -35.38
CA ILE A 4 1.41 39.18 -35.56
C ILE A 4 1.60 38.19 -34.41
N TYR A 5 0.55 37.88 -33.65
CA TYR A 5 0.56 36.77 -32.70
C TYR A 5 -0.28 35.62 -33.26
N LEU A 6 0.38 34.49 -33.50
CA LEU A 6 -0.20 33.23 -33.95
C LEU A 6 -1.04 32.61 -32.81
N LEU A 7 -2.36 32.48 -33.02
CA LEU A 7 -3.20 31.61 -32.20
C LEU A 7 -2.96 30.15 -32.59
N THR A 8 -2.52 29.33 -31.64
CA THR A 8 -2.53 27.87 -31.76
C THR A 8 -3.73 27.32 -30.98
N ALA A 9 -4.62 26.63 -31.68
CA ALA A 9 -5.74 25.92 -31.09
C ALA A 9 -5.28 24.52 -30.67
N SER A 10 -5.49 24.16 -29.40
CA SER A 10 -5.28 22.79 -28.88
C SER A 10 -6.63 22.24 -28.43
N LEU A 11 -7.14 21.22 -29.12
CA LEU A 11 -8.35 20.50 -28.72
C LEU A 11 -7.98 19.10 -28.20
N MET A 12 -8.46 18.84 -26.99
CA MET A 12 -8.08 17.79 -26.05
C MET A 12 -8.50 16.38 -26.54
N LEU A 13 -7.58 15.42 -26.48
CA LEU A 13 -7.91 13.99 -26.52
C LEU A 13 -8.45 13.56 -25.14
N SER A 14 -9.73 13.17 -25.10
CA SER A 14 -10.35 12.57 -23.92
C SER A 14 -9.95 11.10 -23.79
N THR A 15 -9.19 10.75 -22.75
CA THR A 15 -8.87 9.36 -22.39
C THR A 15 -10.00 8.75 -21.57
N GLN A 16 -10.66 7.72 -22.12
CA GLN A 16 -11.60 6.89 -21.35
C GLN A 16 -10.79 5.94 -20.46
N VAL A 17 -11.00 6.04 -19.14
CA VAL A 17 -10.41 5.11 -18.16
C VAL A 17 -11.34 3.90 -18.06
N ALA A 18 -10.99 2.82 -18.75
CA ALA A 18 -11.61 1.52 -18.55
C ALA A 18 -11.31 1.04 -17.12
N ALA A 19 -12.34 0.67 -16.36
CA ALA A 19 -12.20 0.13 -15.02
C ALA A 19 -11.41 -1.19 -15.06
N GLN A 20 -10.18 -1.16 -14.56
CA GLN A 20 -9.31 -2.33 -14.53
C GLN A 20 -9.71 -3.21 -13.35
N GLN A 21 -10.23 -4.38 -13.68
CA GLN A 21 -10.66 -5.40 -12.72
C GLN A 21 -9.43 -5.98 -11.99
N LEU A 22 -9.46 -5.94 -10.66
CA LEU A 22 -8.28 -6.21 -9.82
C LEU A 22 -7.93 -7.70 -9.67
N VAL A 23 -8.87 -8.62 -9.93
CA VAL A 23 -8.65 -10.07 -9.86
C VAL A 23 -9.55 -10.78 -10.90
N SER A 24 -8.98 -11.69 -11.69
CA SER A 24 -9.70 -12.47 -12.70
C SER A 24 -10.44 -13.67 -12.12
N GLN A 25 -11.44 -14.17 -12.85
CA GLN A 25 -12.23 -15.34 -12.45
C GLN A 25 -11.38 -16.62 -12.40
N GLU A 26 -10.33 -16.71 -13.22
CA GLU A 26 -9.39 -17.83 -13.21
C GLU A 26 -8.51 -17.80 -11.97
N GLU A 27 -8.12 -16.61 -11.51
CA GLU A 27 -7.37 -16.42 -10.27
C GLU A 27 -8.18 -16.87 -9.05
N TYR A 28 -9.49 -16.59 -9.04
CA TYR A 28 -10.41 -17.04 -7.99
C TYR A 28 -10.56 -18.57 -7.92
N VAL A 29 -10.63 -19.25 -9.07
CA VAL A 29 -10.74 -20.72 -9.12
C VAL A 29 -9.45 -21.40 -8.65
N LYS A 30 -8.29 -20.83 -9.01
CA LYS A 30 -6.98 -21.32 -8.57
C LYS A 30 -6.81 -21.17 -7.04
N TYR A 31 -7.37 -20.11 -6.46
CA TYR A 31 -7.37 -19.89 -5.00
C TYR A 31 -8.19 -20.95 -4.24
N GLN A 32 -9.35 -21.33 -4.77
CA GLN A 32 -10.21 -22.37 -4.18
C GLN A 32 -9.56 -23.76 -4.19
N GLN A 33 -8.79 -24.09 -5.24
CA GLN A 33 -8.14 -25.40 -5.38
C GLN A 33 -6.87 -25.55 -4.54
N LEU A 34 -6.18 -24.46 -4.23
CA LEU A 34 -4.94 -24.45 -3.45
C LEU A 34 -5.17 -24.28 -1.93
N SER A 35 -6.43 -24.24 -1.49
CA SER A 35 -6.81 -24.14 -0.08
C SER A 35 -6.60 -25.48 0.67
N ALA A 36 -5.37 -26.00 0.63
CA ALA A 36 -4.86 -27.03 1.51
C ALA A 36 -3.35 -26.82 1.66
N THR A 37 -2.97 -26.11 2.73
CA THR A 37 -1.59 -25.95 3.22
C THR A 37 -0.71 -24.98 2.43
N SER A 38 -0.48 -23.80 2.99
CA SER A 38 0.74 -23.04 2.76
C SER A 38 1.19 -22.47 4.10
N ALA A 39 2.26 -23.07 4.62
CA ALA A 39 2.98 -22.57 5.78
C ALA A 39 3.67 -21.25 5.40
N ILE A 40 3.51 -20.26 6.25
CA ILE A 40 4.22 -18.99 6.22
C ILE A 40 5.64 -19.32 6.68
N ASP A 41 6.68 -19.05 5.88
CA ASP A 41 8.04 -19.06 6.42
C ASP A 41 8.13 -17.93 7.47
N PRO A 42 8.40 -18.24 8.75
CA PRO A 42 8.53 -17.21 9.75
C PRO A 42 9.77 -16.37 9.41
N VAL A 43 9.57 -15.09 9.09
CA VAL A 43 10.66 -14.11 9.19
C VAL A 43 11.10 -14.11 10.64
N THR A 44 12.30 -14.61 10.93
CA THR A 44 12.90 -14.45 12.25
C THR A 44 12.95 -12.95 12.54
N GLU A 45 12.12 -12.48 13.46
CA GLU A 45 12.08 -11.07 13.84
C GLU A 45 13.45 -10.70 14.43
N ASP A 46 14.30 -10.03 13.65
CA ASP A 46 15.53 -9.45 14.16
C ASP A 46 15.13 -8.39 15.20
N PRO A 47 15.53 -8.52 16.48
CA PRO A 47 15.17 -7.56 17.52
C PRO A 47 15.69 -6.15 17.22
N LYS A 48 16.67 -6.03 16.29
CA LYS A 48 17.23 -4.77 15.82
C LYS A 48 16.62 -4.29 14.50
N ALA A 49 15.63 -4.99 13.94
CA ALA A 49 14.87 -4.51 12.80
C ALA A 49 14.05 -3.26 13.17
N PRO A 50 13.68 -2.42 12.18
CA PRO A 50 12.76 -1.33 12.40
C PRO A 50 11.39 -1.85 12.92
N LYS A 51 10.65 -1.01 13.64
CA LYS A 51 9.29 -1.33 14.09
C LYS A 51 8.26 -0.60 13.26
N ILE A 52 7.24 -1.31 12.79
CA ILE A 52 6.12 -0.73 12.05
C ILE A 52 4.96 -0.50 13.03
N ILE A 53 4.54 0.74 13.18
CA ILE A 53 3.47 1.19 14.07
C ILE A 53 2.35 1.75 13.21
N ILE A 54 1.15 1.22 13.36
CA ILE A 54 -0.02 1.66 12.59
C ILE A 54 -0.86 2.51 13.53
N PHE A 55 -0.99 3.79 13.21
CA PHE A 55 -1.84 4.73 13.96
C PHE A 55 -3.27 4.73 13.43
N GLN A 56 -3.43 4.65 12.11
CA GLN A 56 -4.73 4.59 11.44
C GLN A 56 -4.71 3.59 10.27
N PRO A 57 -5.83 2.89 10.00
CA PRO A 57 -7.06 2.87 10.78
C PRO A 57 -6.86 2.13 12.11
N GLU A 58 -7.75 2.38 13.08
CA GLU A 58 -7.77 1.60 14.32
C GLU A 58 -8.18 0.17 13.97
N VAL A 59 -7.22 -0.77 13.98
CA VAL A 59 -7.38 -2.16 13.50
C VAL A 59 -8.46 -2.97 14.23
N THR A 60 -8.97 -2.47 15.35
CA THR A 60 -10.04 -3.09 16.14
C THR A 60 -11.45 -2.69 15.69
N LYS A 61 -11.58 -1.70 14.80
CA LYS A 61 -12.88 -1.14 14.40
C LYS A 61 -13.11 -1.28 12.90
N THR A 62 -14.40 -1.32 12.53
CA THR A 62 -14.80 -1.12 11.15
C THR A 62 -14.60 0.35 10.76
N VAL A 63 -14.27 0.58 9.49
CA VAL A 63 -14.08 1.92 8.91
C VAL A 63 -14.96 2.10 7.69
N LYS A 64 -15.35 3.34 7.39
CA LYS A 64 -16.05 3.69 6.14
C LYS A 64 -15.05 4.27 5.16
N ALA A 65 -15.17 3.92 3.89
CA ALA A 65 -14.39 4.55 2.84
C ALA A 65 -14.96 5.93 2.45
N PRO A 66 -14.12 6.91 2.09
CA PRO A 66 -12.65 6.90 2.19
C PRO A 66 -12.17 7.12 3.64
N PHE A 67 -11.04 6.52 4.01
CA PHE A 67 -10.43 6.70 5.33
C PHE A 67 -8.92 6.99 5.23
N SER A 68 -8.35 7.47 6.32
CA SER A 68 -6.91 7.73 6.42
C SER A 68 -6.12 6.52 6.88
N ILE A 69 -4.93 6.34 6.30
CA ILE A 69 -3.94 5.36 6.72
C ILE A 69 -2.72 6.14 7.20
N GLU A 70 -2.29 5.86 8.43
CA GLU A 70 -1.13 6.49 9.03
C GLU A 70 -0.24 5.42 9.65
N VAL A 71 1.00 5.35 9.16
CA VAL A 71 1.99 4.36 9.59
C VAL A 71 3.29 5.06 9.92
N PHE A 72 3.89 4.70 11.04
CA PHE A 72 5.21 5.15 11.44
C PHE A 72 6.20 3.99 11.51
N PHE A 73 7.38 4.21 10.95
CA PHE A 73 8.47 3.27 10.90
C PHE A 73 9.55 3.70 11.89
N ARG A 74 9.55 3.13 13.09
CA ARG A 74 10.56 3.45 14.11
C ARG A 74 11.87 2.72 13.78
N PRO A 75 12.95 3.41 13.39
CA PRO A 75 14.25 2.75 13.22
C PRO A 75 14.81 2.27 14.56
N TYR A 76 15.74 1.32 14.49
CA TYR A 76 16.49 0.88 15.66
C TYR A 76 17.68 1.82 15.92
N GLU A 77 17.72 2.45 17.10
CA GLU A 77 18.75 3.41 17.50
C GLU A 77 18.98 4.50 16.42
N ASN A 78 20.23 4.71 15.99
CA ASN A 78 20.63 5.75 15.04
C ASN A 78 20.49 5.32 13.58
N GLN A 79 19.78 4.24 13.31
CA GLN A 79 19.64 3.71 11.97
C GLN A 79 18.60 4.48 11.17
N ARG A 80 18.67 4.34 9.84
CA ARG A 80 17.78 5.02 8.91
C ARG A 80 16.91 4.00 8.19
N ILE A 81 15.66 4.38 7.96
CA ILE A 81 14.73 3.61 7.15
C ILE A 81 15.15 3.68 5.68
N SER A 82 15.18 2.53 5.02
CA SER A 82 15.45 2.45 3.59
C SER A 82 14.13 2.42 2.82
N TRP A 83 13.62 3.59 2.45
CA TRP A 83 12.33 3.69 1.73
C TRP A 83 12.30 2.93 0.40
N LYS A 84 13.47 2.69 -0.23
CA LYS A 84 13.59 1.85 -1.44
C LYS A 84 13.22 0.37 -1.19
N SER A 85 13.29 -0.07 0.06
CA SER A 85 12.94 -1.43 0.47
C SER A 85 11.46 -1.60 0.85
N PHE A 86 10.72 -0.49 0.91
CA PHE A 86 9.32 -0.51 1.30
C PHE A 86 8.50 -1.34 0.31
N LYS A 87 7.67 -2.23 0.85
CA LYS A 87 6.65 -2.95 0.09
C LYS A 87 5.34 -2.96 0.85
N ALA A 88 4.25 -2.83 0.10
CA ALA A 88 2.91 -3.07 0.58
C ALA A 88 2.28 -4.19 -0.24
N LEU A 89 1.87 -5.26 0.44
CA LEU A 89 1.29 -6.45 -0.15
C LEU A 89 -0.17 -6.57 0.28
N TYR A 90 -1.05 -6.92 -0.65
CA TYR A 90 -2.48 -7.04 -0.40
C TYR A 90 -2.96 -8.48 -0.51
N GLY A 91 -3.80 -8.87 0.46
CA GLY A 91 -4.47 -10.16 0.50
C GLY A 91 -3.53 -11.33 0.80
N SER A 92 -4.09 -12.53 0.87
CA SER A 92 -3.33 -13.76 1.12
C SER A 92 -2.37 -14.13 -0.01
N MET A 93 -2.67 -13.70 -1.24
CA MET A 93 -1.82 -13.90 -2.42
C MET A 93 -0.70 -12.86 -2.55
N GLN A 94 -0.62 -11.90 -1.61
CA GLN A 94 0.47 -10.93 -1.54
C GLN A 94 0.64 -10.10 -2.84
N PHE A 95 -0.48 -9.63 -3.40
CA PHE A 95 -0.42 -8.75 -4.57
C PHE A 95 0.35 -7.48 -4.23
N ASP A 96 1.38 -7.17 -5.00
CA ASP A 96 2.19 -5.97 -4.78
C ASP A 96 1.35 -4.72 -5.13
N ILE A 97 1.06 -3.91 -4.11
CA ILE A 97 0.32 -2.65 -4.24
C ILE A 97 1.21 -1.44 -3.97
N THR A 98 2.53 -1.64 -3.85
CA THR A 98 3.49 -0.63 -3.40
C THR A 98 3.39 0.64 -4.23
N ASP A 99 3.45 0.53 -5.56
CA ASP A 99 3.40 1.69 -6.45
C ASP A 99 2.08 2.46 -6.35
N ARG A 100 0.95 1.76 -6.18
CA ARG A 100 -0.37 2.39 -6.03
C ARG A 100 -0.47 3.12 -4.70
N LEU A 101 0.00 2.49 -3.64
CA LEU A 101 0.00 3.04 -2.29
C LEU A 101 0.90 4.27 -2.22
N LEU A 102 2.12 4.19 -2.75
CA LEU A 102 3.09 5.29 -2.77
C LEU A 102 2.64 6.49 -3.59
N LYS A 103 1.87 6.28 -4.67
CA LYS A 103 1.27 7.39 -5.45
C LYS A 103 0.26 8.22 -4.65
N MET A 104 -0.41 7.61 -3.69
CA MET A 104 -1.40 8.27 -2.83
C MET A 104 -0.80 8.74 -1.50
N ALA A 105 0.37 8.24 -1.15
CA ALA A 105 1.00 8.48 0.13
C ALA A 105 1.86 9.75 0.13
N THR A 106 1.79 10.48 1.23
CA THR A 106 2.77 11.49 1.61
C THR A 106 3.76 10.85 2.57
N ILE A 107 5.04 10.85 2.19
CA ILE A 107 6.13 10.39 3.06
C ILE A 107 6.75 11.59 3.75
N SER A 108 6.86 11.52 5.08
CA SER A 108 7.52 12.55 5.90
C SER A 108 8.41 11.85 6.93
N ASP A 109 9.73 12.06 6.82
CA ASP A 109 10.77 11.41 7.63
C ASP A 109 10.65 9.87 7.64
N ASN A 110 9.97 9.37 8.67
CA ASN A 110 9.75 7.95 8.97
C ASN A 110 8.26 7.59 8.99
N SER A 111 7.39 8.46 8.48
CA SER A 111 5.94 8.29 8.43
C SER A 111 5.46 8.15 7.00
N LEU A 112 4.41 7.36 6.84
CA LEU A 112 3.61 7.23 5.63
C LEU A 112 2.17 7.59 5.95
N PHE A 113 1.63 8.57 5.23
CA PHE A 113 0.26 9.04 5.42
C PHE A 113 -0.52 9.02 4.11
N ILE A 114 -1.73 8.49 4.13
CA ILE A 114 -2.70 8.52 3.03
C ILE A 114 -3.98 9.12 3.59
N SER A 115 -4.47 10.21 2.99
CA SER A 115 -5.67 10.90 3.50
C SER A 115 -6.98 10.23 3.07
N ASN A 116 -7.02 9.72 1.83
CA ASN A 116 -8.24 9.25 1.18
C ASN A 116 -8.04 7.85 0.58
N ALA A 117 -7.77 6.87 1.44
CA ALA A 117 -7.72 5.47 1.00
C ALA A 117 -9.14 5.00 0.68
N ASP A 118 -9.38 4.72 -0.59
CA ASP A 118 -10.63 4.14 -1.08
C ASP A 118 -10.45 2.64 -1.28
N ILE A 119 -10.95 1.87 -0.32
CA ILE A 119 -10.92 0.41 -0.33
C ILE A 119 -12.38 -0.08 -0.38
N PRO A 120 -12.73 -1.05 -1.24
CA PRO A 120 -14.09 -1.59 -1.30
C PRO A 120 -14.59 -2.10 0.06
N VAL A 121 -15.91 -2.25 0.18
CA VAL A 121 -16.53 -2.87 1.37
C VAL A 121 -16.07 -4.33 1.48
N GLY A 122 -15.62 -4.73 2.67
CA GLY A 122 -15.08 -6.07 2.90
C GLY A 122 -14.03 -6.13 3.99
N THR A 123 -13.39 -7.29 4.15
CA THR A 123 -12.24 -7.47 5.05
C THR A 123 -10.97 -7.55 4.23
N HIS A 124 -10.04 -6.64 4.50
CA HIS A 124 -8.84 -6.41 3.70
C HIS A 124 -7.61 -6.64 4.54
N LYS A 125 -6.73 -7.50 4.05
CA LYS A 125 -5.45 -7.80 4.70
C LYS A 125 -4.34 -7.07 3.97
N ILE A 126 -3.58 -6.27 4.69
CA ILE A 126 -2.43 -5.54 4.14
C ILE A 126 -1.20 -5.90 4.95
N THR A 127 -0.14 -6.29 4.26
CA THR A 127 1.16 -6.61 4.84
C THR A 127 2.16 -5.56 4.40
N LEU A 128 2.74 -4.86 5.36
CA LEU A 128 3.80 -3.88 5.14
C LEU A 128 5.15 -4.53 5.43
N LEU A 129 6.10 -4.32 4.52
CA LEU A 129 7.48 -4.74 4.68
C LEU A 129 8.37 -3.52 4.50
N ILE A 130 9.40 -3.41 5.33
CA ILE A 130 10.40 -2.36 5.20
C ILE A 130 11.71 -2.84 5.82
N ALA A 131 12.83 -2.33 5.32
CA ALA A 131 14.14 -2.54 5.89
C ALA A 131 14.78 -1.20 6.29
N ASP A 132 15.81 -1.30 7.12
CA ASP A 132 16.77 -0.22 7.31
C ASP A 132 17.95 -0.32 6.33
N GLU A 133 18.85 0.65 6.40
CA GLU A 133 20.08 0.68 5.59
C GLU A 133 21.03 -0.49 5.88
N MET A 134 20.88 -1.20 7.00
CA MET A 134 21.60 -2.45 7.30
C MET A 134 20.91 -3.70 6.75
N GLN A 135 19.87 -3.53 5.93
CA GLN A 135 19.09 -4.62 5.33
C GLN A 135 18.35 -5.51 6.34
N ARG A 136 18.14 -5.01 7.57
CA ARG A 136 17.32 -5.71 8.57
C ARG A 136 15.85 -5.44 8.27
N LYS A 137 15.08 -6.51 8.09
CA LYS A 137 13.70 -6.44 7.58
C LYS A 137 12.70 -6.50 8.72
N ALA A 138 11.67 -5.68 8.61
CA ALA A 138 10.49 -5.69 9.44
C ALA A 138 9.27 -5.99 8.59
N GLN A 139 8.32 -6.71 9.18
CA GLN A 139 7.04 -7.02 8.57
C GLN A 139 5.93 -6.75 9.58
N LYS A 140 4.82 -6.17 9.11
CA LYS A 140 3.62 -5.99 9.92
C LYS A 140 2.39 -6.19 9.06
N GLU A 141 1.52 -7.07 9.50
CA GLU A 141 0.21 -7.28 8.92
C GLU A 141 -0.84 -6.51 9.72
N PHE A 142 -1.81 -5.94 9.01
CA PHE A 142 -3.04 -5.42 9.61
C PHE A 142 -4.25 -5.75 8.75
N ILE A 143 -5.38 -5.89 9.43
CA ILE A 143 -6.67 -6.18 8.82
C ILE A 143 -7.52 -4.92 8.96
N VAL A 144 -8.16 -4.53 7.86
CA VAL A 144 -9.11 -3.42 7.81
C VAL A 144 -10.46 -3.98 7.39
N ALA A 145 -11.47 -3.81 8.24
CA ALA A 145 -12.84 -4.13 7.89
C ALA A 145 -13.54 -2.84 7.42
N VAL A 146 -13.90 -2.79 6.14
CA VAL A 146 -14.58 -1.66 5.53
C VAL A 146 -16.07 -1.92 5.46
N GLU A 147 -16.88 -1.02 6.01
CA GLU A 147 -18.34 -1.06 5.97
C GLU A 147 -18.92 0.00 5.03
N LYS A 148 -20.21 -0.14 4.70
CA LYS A 148 -20.97 0.80 3.86
C LYS A 148 -21.24 2.13 4.55
#